data_AF-V9IFK6-F1
#
_entry.id   AF-V9IFK6-F1
#
_cell.length_a   1.000
_cell.length_b   1.000
_cell.length_c   1.000
_cell.angle_alpha   90.00
_cell.angle_beta   90.00
_cell.angle_gamma   90.00
#
_symmetry.space_group_name_H-M   'P 1'
#
loop_
_entity.id
_entity.type
_entity.pdbx_description
1 polymer ?
#
loop_
_entity_poly.entity_id
_entity_poly.type
_entity_poly.pdbx_seq_one_letter_code
_entity_poly.pdbx_strand_id
1 'polypeptide(L)' 'MVTLYPTMIPTLLPNSQLDQRKIHHPDVLGLNVGDEIKVKYFGRDPVNGRIRLSRKVLQIPVMQTNFDTAKG' A
#
# COMPACT_ATOMS: atom_id res chain seq x y z
N MET A 1 -11.68 0.93 -2.53
CA MET A 1 -11.19 1.84 -3.60
C MET A 1 -10.74 3.15 -2.95
N VAL A 2 -9.96 3.98 -3.63
CA VAL A 2 -9.42 5.24 -3.08
C VAL A 2 -9.63 6.41 -4.04
N THR A 3 -9.69 7.62 -3.48
CA THR A 3 -9.73 8.89 -4.20
C THR A 3 -8.59 9.78 -3.71
N LEU A 4 -7.92 10.51 -4.61
CA LEU A 4 -6.88 11.47 -4.23
C LEU A 4 -7.41 12.89 -4.01
N TYR A 5 -8.56 13.19 -4.62
CA TYR A 5 -9.31 14.44 -4.47
C TYR A 5 -10.80 14.14 -4.65
N PRO A 6 -11.71 14.96 -4.07
CA PRO A 6 -13.13 14.61 -3.94
C PRO A 6 -13.86 14.33 -5.27
N THR A 7 -13.46 14.99 -6.36
CA THR A 7 -14.12 14.88 -7.67
C THR A 7 -13.53 13.79 -8.58
N MET A 8 -12.55 13.03 -8.09
CA MET A 8 -11.93 11.94 -8.84
C MET A 8 -12.87 10.73 -8.93
N ILE A 9 -12.85 10.03 -10.07
CA ILE A 9 -13.41 8.67 -10.15
C ILE A 9 -12.61 7.76 -9.20
N PRO A 10 -13.25 7.08 -8.23
CA PRO A 10 -12.54 6.16 -7.34
C PRO A 10 -11.71 5.16 -8.13
N THR A 11 -10.47 4.94 -7.71
CA THR A 11 -9.55 4.00 -8.35
C THR A 11 -9.26 2.81 -7.44
N LEU A 12 -8.97 1.67 -8.04
CA LEU A 12 -8.56 0.49 -7.30
C LEU A 12 -7.12 0.67 -6.81
N LEU A 13 -6.91 0.50 -5.51
CA LEU A 13 -5.60 0.23 -4.92
C LEU A 13 -5.54 -1.28 -4.66
N PRO A 14 -4.79 -2.07 -5.46
CA PRO A 14 -4.77 -3.52 -5.30
C PRO A 14 -4.14 -3.94 -3.96
N ASN A 15 -4.59 -5.07 -3.41
CA ASN A 15 -4.05 -5.61 -2.16
C ASN A 15 -2.54 -5.84 -2.21
N SER A 16 -2.01 -6.25 -3.37
CA SER A 16 -0.57 -6.41 -3.61
C SER A 16 0.23 -5.09 -3.59
N GLN A 17 -0.45 -3.95 -3.51
CA GLN A 17 0.13 -2.62 -3.40
C GLN A 17 -0.09 -1.99 -2.01
N LEU A 18 -0.81 -2.66 -1.09
CA LEU A 18 -1.10 -2.16 0.25
C LEU A 18 0.03 -2.45 1.25
N ASP A 19 0.67 -3.61 1.14
CA ASP A 19 1.71 -4.10 2.05
C ASP A 19 2.76 -4.92 1.29
N GLN A 20 3.94 -5.07 1.88
CA GLN A 20 4.98 -5.97 1.34
C GLN A 20 4.58 -7.44 1.50
N ARG A 21 3.82 -7.78 2.56
CA ARG A 21 3.29 -9.13 2.76
C ARG A 21 2.14 -9.40 1.80
N LYS A 22 2.00 -10.66 1.38
CA LYS A 22 0.83 -11.08 0.61
C LYS A 22 -0.40 -11.07 1.54
N ILE A 23 -1.40 -10.28 1.17
CA ILE A 23 -2.66 -10.18 1.91
C ILE A 23 -3.86 -10.43 1.00
N HIS A 24 -4.92 -11.02 1.56
CA HIS A 24 -6.16 -11.33 0.84
C HIS A 24 -7.25 -10.29 1.07
N HIS A 25 -7.32 -9.69 2.26
CA HIS A 25 -8.26 -8.64 2.61
C HIS A 25 -7.54 -7.44 3.26
N PRO A 26 -7.93 -6.20 2.96
CA PRO A 26 -7.30 -4.99 3.52
C PRO A 26 -7.50 -4.86 5.04
N ASP A 27 -8.58 -5.42 5.59
CA ASP A 27 -8.93 -5.35 7.02
C ASP A 27 -7.85 -5.96 7.92
N VAL A 28 -7.03 -6.90 7.40
CA VAL A 28 -5.88 -7.46 8.13
C VAL A 28 -4.78 -6.42 8.41
N LEU A 29 -4.84 -5.27 7.74
CA LEU A 29 -3.97 -4.12 7.97
C LEU A 29 -4.63 -3.06 8.86
N GLY A 30 -5.85 -3.32 9.37
CA GLY A 30 -6.64 -2.36 10.15
C GLY A 30 -7.17 -1.19 9.32
N LEU A 31 -7.29 -1.34 7.99
CA LEU A 31 -7.80 -0.29 7.11
C LEU A 31 -9.32 -0.36 7.05
N ASN A 32 -9.98 0.76 7.31
CA ASN A 32 -11.43 0.93 7.24
C ASN A 32 -11.84 1.85 6.09
N VAL A 33 -13.11 1.75 5.69
CA VAL A 33 -13.68 2.71 4.74
C VAL A 33 -13.76 4.09 5.39
N GLY A 34 -13.24 5.10 4.69
CA GLY A 34 -13.15 6.48 5.20
C GLY A 34 -11.78 6.86 5.72
N ASP A 35 -10.88 5.90 5.94
CA ASP A 35 -9.52 6.19 6.39
C ASP A 35 -8.72 6.94 5.33
N GLU A 36 -8.01 7.98 5.76
CA GLU A 36 -7.01 8.65 4.95
C GLU A 36 -5.68 7.91 5.03
N ILE A 37 -5.19 7.45 3.88
CA ILE A 37 -3.91 6.73 3.78
C ILE A 37 -2.95 7.44 2.84
N LYS A 38 -1.65 7.41 3.20
CA LYS A 38 -0.59 7.88 2.32
C LYS A 38 -0.27 6.82 1.28
N VAL A 39 -0.18 7.25 0.02
CA VAL A 39 0.22 6.41 -1.12
C VAL A 39 1.17 7.17 -2.02
N LYS A 40 2.05 6.45 -2.72
CA LYS A 40 2.84 7.00 -3.82
C LYS A 40 2.03 6.95 -5.11
N TYR A 41 1.99 8.07 -5.83
CA TYR A 41 1.47 8.17 -7.19
C TYR A 41 2.60 7.97 -8.20
N PHE A 42 2.42 7.05 -9.14
CA PHE A 42 3.39 6.75 -10.20
C PHE A 42 2.98 7.26 -11.58
N GLY A 43 1.89 8.02 -11.69
CA GLY A 43 1.32 8.41 -12.98
C GLY A 43 0.22 7.47 -13.45
N ARG A 44 -0.04 7.52 -14.75
CA ARG A 44 -0.99 6.64 -15.44
C ARG A 44 -0.23 5.54 -16.18
N ASP A 45 -0.82 4.35 -16.25
CA ASP A 45 -0.36 3.26 -17.11
C ASP A 45 -0.46 3.72 -18.59
N PRO A 46 0.62 3.61 -19.38
CA PRO A 46 0.63 4.10 -20.76
C PRO A 46 -0.27 3.29 -21.70
N VAL A 47 -0.65 2.06 -21.33
CA VAL A 47 -1.45 1.16 -22.18
C VAL A 47 -2.95 1.41 -21.99
N ASN A 48 -3.40 1.59 -20.74
CA ASN A 48 -4.83 1.68 -20.41
C ASN A 48 -5.25 2.95 -19.65
N GLY A 49 -4.30 3.85 -19.35
CA GLY A 49 -4.56 5.12 -18.68
C GLY A 49 -4.89 5.02 -17.18
N ARG A 50 -4.88 3.82 -16.57
CA ARG A 50 -5.22 3.64 -15.15
C ARG A 50 -4.17 4.28 -14.24
N ILE A 51 -4.63 4.89 -13.16
CA ILE A 51 -3.75 5.48 -12.15
C ILE A 51 -3.00 4.37 -11.43
N ARG A 52 -1.67 4.53 -11.35
CA ARG A 52 -0.77 3.62 -10.65
C ARG A 52 -0.46 4.16 -9.26
N LEU A 53 -0.92 3.44 -8.23
CA LEU A 53 -0.76 3.80 -6.81
C LEU A 53 -0.09 2.68 -6.02
N SER A 54 0.65 3.02 -4.97
CA SER A 54 1.19 2.05 -4.02
C SER A 54 1.40 2.63 -2.63
N ARG A 55 0.94 1.90 -1.60
CA ARG A 55 1.26 2.18 -0.20
C ARG A 55 2.53 1.48 0.24
N LYS A 56 2.75 0.24 -0.20
CA LYS A 56 3.87 -0.60 0.26
C LYS A 56 5.26 0.00 -0.01
N VAL A 57 5.40 0.83 -1.03
CA VAL A 57 6.66 1.51 -1.36
C VAL A 57 7.03 2.60 -0.33
N LEU A 58 6.06 3.05 0.48
CA LEU A 58 6.29 3.98 1.58
C LEU A 58 6.69 3.26 2.88
N GLN A 59 6.52 1.94 2.94
CA GLN A 59 6.94 1.15 4.08
C GLN A 59 8.46 1.00 4.01
N ILE A 60 9.15 1.53 5.03
CA ILE A 60 10.58 1.29 5.21
C ILE A 60 10.77 -0.23 5.33
N PRO A 61 11.72 -0.86 4.63
CA PRO A 61 12.03 -2.26 4.87
C PRO A 61 12.32 -2.42 6.35
N VAL A 62 11.55 -3.25 7.05
CA VAL A 62 11.98 -3.72 8.37
C VAL A 62 13.18 -4.59 8.07
N MET A 63 14.38 -4.01 8.16
CA MET A 63 15.59 -4.81 8.28
C MET A 63 15.35 -5.71 9.49
N GLN A 64 15.23 -7.01 9.25
CA GLN A 64 15.20 -8.00 10.32
C GLN A 64 16.55 -7.87 11.04
N THR A 65 16.59 -7.08 12.10
CA THR A 65 17.70 -7.08 13.04
C THR A 65 17.58 -8.40 13.79
N ASN A 66 18.28 -9.43 13.31
CA ASN A 66 18.42 -10.68 14.04
C ASN A 66 19.11 -10.36 15.36
N PHE A 67 18.35 -10.29 16.45
CA PHE A 67 18.89 -10.32 17.81
C PHE A 67 19.23 -11.77 18.15
N ASP A 68 20.25 -12.31 17.49
CA ASP A 68 20.92 -13.52 17.98
C ASP A 68 21.67 -13.12 19.25
N THR A 69 20.94 -13.23 20.37
CA THR A 69 21.48 -13.10 21.70
C THR A 69 22.48 -14.23 21.88
N ALA A 70 23.75 -13.84 21.94
CA ALA A 70 24.81 -14.64 22.53
C ALA A 70 24.34 -15.18 23.90
N LYS A 71 24.04 -16.47 23.94
CA LYS A 71 24.16 -17.33 25.12
C LYS A 71 25.17 -18.38 24.68
N GLY A 72 26.34 -18.53 25.28
CA GLY A 72 26.69 -18.45 26.70
C GLY A 72 27.55 -19.69 26.93
#